data_AF-A0A140PSQ3-F1
#
_entry.id   AF-A0A140PSQ3-F1
#
_cell.length_a   1.000
_cell.length_b   1.000
_cell.length_c   1.000
_cell.angle_alpha   90.00
_cell.angle_beta   90.00
_cell.angle_gamma   90.00
#
_symmetry.space_group_name_H-M   'P 1'
#
loop_
_entity.id
_entity.type
_entity.pdbx_description
1 polymer ?
#
loop_
_entity_poly.entity_id
_entity_poly.type
_entity_poly.pdbx_seq_one_letter_code
_entity_poly.pdbx_strand_id
1 'polypeptide(L)' 'MKYNFNELKEIVKSKMSLKRFTYTLGVVEMSEKLAKIYNADIEKCKVAALLHDICKEMDMEYIKNICYLWCNR' A
#
# COMPACT_ATOMS: atom_id res chain seq x y z
N MET A 1 6.29 12.56 8.62
CA MET A 1 6.24 11.17 9.12
C MET A 1 7.45 10.45 8.55
N LYS A 2 8.39 9.99 9.38
CA LYS A 2 9.59 9.28 8.93
C LYS A 2 9.26 7.79 8.87
N TYR A 3 8.92 7.29 7.69
CA TYR A 3 8.77 5.86 7.45
C TYR A 3 9.96 5.37 6.64
N ASN A 4 10.49 4.19 6.98
CA ASN A 4 11.49 3.54 6.14
C ASN A 4 10.76 2.82 5.00
N PHE A 5 10.96 3.29 3.77
CA PHE A 5 10.30 2.73 2.59
C PHE A 5 10.64 1.25 2.37
N ASN A 6 11.85 0.82 2.71
CA ASN A 6 12.28 -0.57 2.55
C ASN A 6 11.58 -1.49 3.57
N GLU A 7 11.42 -1.04 4.82
CA GLU A 7 10.67 -1.80 5.82
C GLU A 7 9.20 -1.96 5.43
N LEU A 8 8.56 -0.88 4.94
CA LEU A 8 7.19 -0.94 4.41
C LEU A 8 7.08 -1.90 3.23
N LYS A 9 8.07 -1.92 2.34
CA LYS A 9 8.09 -2.78 1.17
C LYS A 9 8.12 -4.26 1.57
N GLU A 10 8.90 -4.64 2.58
CA GLU A 10 8.93 -6.01 3.08
C GLU A 10 7.61 -6.39 3.79
N ILE A 11 7.02 -5.47 4.54
CA ILE A 11 5.69 -5.68 5.15
C ILE A 11 4.65 -5.95 4.05
N VAL A 12 4.58 -5.11 3.02
CA VAL A 12 3.62 -5.26 1.92
C VAL A 12 3.82 -6.58 1.17
N LYS A 13 5.08 -6.93 0.88
CA LYS A 13 5.43 -8.20 0.23
C LYS A 13 4.96 -9.42 1.02
N SER A 14 4.97 -9.35 2.36
CA SER A 14 4.50 -10.45 3.21
C SER A 14 2.96 -10.64 3.24
N LYS A 15 2.19 -9.66 2.75
CA LYS A 15 0.72 -9.64 2.85
C LYS A 15 -0.01 -10.01 1.55
N MET A 16 0.72 -10.21 0.46
CA MET A 16 0.14 -10.48 -0.86
C MET A 16 1.01 -11.42 -1.69
N SER A 17 0.43 -11.99 -2.73
CA SER A 17 1.12 -12.79 -3.73
C SER A 17 2.22 -12.00 -4.45
N LEU A 18 3.25 -12.70 -4.94
CA LEU A 18 4.32 -12.10 -5.73
C LEU A 18 3.78 -11.36 -6.96
N LYS A 19 2.73 -11.90 -7.61
CA LYS A 19 2.07 -11.28 -8.76
C LYS A 19 1.50 -9.90 -8.41
N ARG A 20 0.78 -9.80 -7.29
CA ARG A 20 0.20 -8.54 -6.80
C ARG A 20 1.27 -7.57 -6.32
N PHE A 21 2.33 -8.08 -5.68
CA PHE A 21 3.44 -7.26 -5.25
C PHE A 21 4.15 -6.59 -6.44
N THR A 22 4.43 -7.35 -7.51
CA THR A 22 5.02 -6.78 -8.75
C THR A 22 4.10 -5.74 -9.38
N TYR A 23 2.78 -5.99 -9.43
CA TYR A 23 1.80 -4.99 -9.87
C TYR A 23 1.89 -3.71 -9.03
N THR A 24 1.93 -3.84 -7.71
CA THR A 24 2.03 -2.71 -6.77
C THR A 24 3.31 -1.90 -6.99
N LEU A 25 4.44 -2.54 -7.27
CA LEU A 25 5.68 -1.82 -7.60
C LEU A 25 5.55 -0.98 -8.89
N GLY A 26 4.86 -1.50 -9.91
CA GLY A 26 4.53 -0.72 -11.11
C GLY A 26 3.65 0.51 -10.80
N VAL A 27 2.70 0.38 -9.87
CA VAL A 27 1.88 1.51 -9.40
C VAL A 27 2.74 2.53 -8.64
N VAL A 28 3.69 2.09 -7.82
CA VAL A 28 4.66 2.99 -7.15
C VAL A 28 5.47 3.78 -8.16
N GLU A 29 6.03 3.12 -9.18
CA GLU A 29 6.80 3.78 -10.24
C GLU A 29 5.96 4.81 -11.00
N MET A 30 4.71 4.46 -11.32
CA MET A 30 3.80 5.39 -12.00
C MET A 30 3.41 6.55 -11.09
N SER A 31 3.16 6.31 -9.81
CA SER A 31 2.83 7.35 -8.84
C SER A 31 3.96 8.37 -8.70
N GLU A 32 5.22 7.93 -8.73
CA GLU A 32 6.38 8.82 -8.70
C GLU A 32 6.47 9.68 -9.97
N LYS A 33 6.21 9.10 -11.15
CA LYS A 33 6.16 9.85 -12.41
C LYS A 33 5.08 10.92 -12.40
N LEU A 34 3.87 10.57 -11.94
CA LEU A 34 2.75 11.52 -11.84
C LEU A 34 3.04 12.61 -10.81
N ALA A 35 3.61 12.26 -9.65
CA ALA A 35 3.97 13.23 -8.63
C ALA A 35 4.93 14.31 -9.15
N LYS A 36 5.92 13.92 -9.99
CA LYS A 36 6.83 14.85 -10.66
C LYS A 36 6.10 15.77 -11.65
N ILE A 37 5.17 15.24 -12.43
CA ILE A 37 4.40 16.01 -13.44
C ILE A 37 3.50 17.05 -12.75
N TYR A 38 2.83 16.66 -11.68
CA TYR A 38 1.84 17.50 -11.00
C TYR A 38 2.39 18.25 -9.78
N ASN A 39 3.71 18.25 -9.58
CA ASN A 39 4.38 18.89 -8.45
C ASN A 39 3.81 18.49 -7.07
N ALA A 40 3.52 17.20 -6.91
CA ALA A 40 3.04 16.61 -5.66
C ALA A 40 4.20 16.04 -4.83
N ASP A 41 3.94 15.78 -3.56
CA ASP A 41 4.90 15.17 -2.63
C ASP A 41 5.21 13.72 -3.04
N ILE A 42 6.39 13.52 -3.64
CA ILE A 42 6.83 12.24 -4.19
C ILE A 42 6.86 11.15 -3.13
N GLU A 43 7.35 11.44 -1.92
CA GLU A 43 7.48 10.44 -0.86
C GLU A 43 6.09 9.96 -0.40
N LYS A 44 5.15 10.89 -0.21
CA LYS A 44 3.77 10.54 0.13
C LYS A 44 3.09 9.73 -0.98
N CYS A 45 3.27 10.13 -2.23
CA CYS A 45 2.71 9.40 -3.37
C CYS A 45 3.23 7.96 -3.43
N LYS A 46 4.53 7.76 -3.24
CA LYS A 46 5.14 6.41 -3.23
C LYS A 46 4.62 5.55 -2.10
N VAL A 47 4.50 6.10 -0.88
CA VAL A 47 3.98 5.36 0.27
C VAL A 47 2.50 5.01 0.09
N ALA A 48 1.68 5.96 -0.39
CA ALA A 48 0.27 5.70 -0.68
C ALA A 48 0.12 4.60 -1.75
N ALA A 49 0.89 4.68 -2.84
CA ALA A 49 0.90 3.68 -3.89
C ALA A 49 1.38 2.31 -3.40
N LEU A 50 2.36 2.25 -2.50
CA LEU A 50 2.86 0.99 -1.95
C LEU A 50 1.80 0.30 -1.07
N LEU A 51 1.01 1.07 -0.32
CA LEU A 51 0.07 0.52 0.68
C LEU A 51 -1.36 0.31 0.14
N HIS A 52 -1.73 0.88 -1.01
CA HIS A 52 -3.12 0.94 -1.48
C HIS A 52 -3.84 -0.43 -1.54
N ASP A 53 -3.11 -1.49 -1.90
CA ASP A 53 -3.64 -2.83 -2.13
C ASP A 53 -3.21 -3.84 -1.05
N ILE A 54 -2.63 -3.39 0.08
CA ILE A 54 -2.08 -4.29 1.12
C ILE A 54 -3.12 -5.28 1.68
N CYS A 55 -4.39 -4.91 1.69
CA CYS A 55 -5.48 -5.76 2.18
C CYS A 55 -6.20 -6.55 1.09
N LYS A 56 -5.79 -6.43 -0.18
CA LYS A 56 -6.58 -6.91 -1.32
C LYS A 56 -6.77 -8.43 -1.36
N GLU A 57 -5.80 -9.17 -0.82
CA GLU A 57 -5.77 -10.64 -0.78
C GLU A 57 -5.95 -11.20 0.64
N MET A 58 -6.32 -10.35 1.61
CA MET A 58 -6.61 -10.79 2.98
C MET A 58 -7.95 -11.51 3.04
N ASP A 59 -8.09 -12.42 4.01
CA ASP A 59 -9.33 -13.14 4.24
C ASP A 59 -10.50 -12.19 4.53
N MET A 60 -11.63 -12.41 3.84
CA MET A 60 -12.77 -11.52 3.91
C MET A 60 -13.46 -11.54 5.27
N GLU A 61 -13.45 -12.68 5.97
CA GLU A 61 -14.02 -12.79 7.31
C GLU A 61 -13.15 -12.01 8.31
N TYR A 62 -11.83 -12.12 8.17
CA TYR A 62 -10.89 -11.29 8.92
C TYR A 62 -11.09 -9.79 8.67
N ILE A 63 -11.25 -9.35 7.41
CA ILE A 63 -11.54 -7.94 7.08
C ILE A 63 -12.86 -7.48 7.72
N LYS A 64 -13.93 -8.28 7.62
CA LYS A 64 -15.21 -7.98 8.27
C LYS A 64 -15.06 -7.82 9.77
N ASN A 65 -14.33 -8.73 10.42
CA ASN A 65 -14.07 -8.66 11.85
C ASN A 65 -13.32 -7.37 12.23
N ILE A 66 -12.32 -6.95 11.45
CA ILE A 66 -11.68 -5.65 11.66
C ILE A 66 -12.70 -4.52 11.56
N CYS A 67 -13.52 -4.49 10.50
CA CYS A 67 -14.54 -3.45 10.33
C CYS A 67 -15.52 -3.40 11.51
N TYR A 68 -16.00 -4.55 11.98
CA TYR A 68 -16.87 -4.64 13.15
C TYR A 68 -16.19 -4.10 14.42
N LEU A 69 -14.93 -4.45 14.67
CA LEU A 69 -14.18 -3.95 15.82
C LEU A 69 -13.98 -2.42 15.76
N TRP A 70 -13.80 -1.86 14.56
CA TRP A 70 -13.66 -0.42 14.38
C TRP A 70 -14.98 0.34 14.52
N CYS A 71 -16.09 -0.21 14.03
CA CYS A 71 -17.41 0.43 14.16
C CYS A 71 -17.98 0.40 15.59
N ASN A 72 -17.53 -0.54 16.43
CA ASN A 72 -17.97 -0.69 17.81
C ASN A 72 -16.95 -0.16 18.84
N ARG A 73 -15.96 0.63 18.39
CA ARG A 73 -15.06 1.42 19.24
C ARG A 73 -15.55 2.85 19.31
#